data_AF-A0A930FHY4-F1
#
_entry.id   AF-A0A930FHY4-F1
#
_cell.length_a   1.000
_cell.length_b   1.000
_cell.length_c   1.000
_cell.angle_alpha   90.00
_cell.angle_beta   90.00
_cell.angle_gamma   90.00
#
_symmetry.space_group_name_H-M   'P 1'
#
loop_
_entity.id
_entity.type
_entity.pdbx_description
1 polymer ?
#
loop_
_entity_poly.entity_id
_entity_poly.type
_entity_poly.pdbx_seq_one_letter_code
_entity_poly.pdbx_strand_id
1 'polypeptide(L)'
;MAELTEKELFQRVDLTHSADREKIAAPSLNFLQDSWRRLTKNKGALISLFIILVIVLLAVLAPVIAPFDPLEQNTEFANLPARIPGIFNGYRNGVDVYAQQGVPEGVNFFFGTDNLGRDLFSRVLYGTQTSLIIAFVAALFDITIGVTYGIISGWFGGRVDTVMQRFLEIISAIPNLIILVLMLLVLKPGLVSIIIAIGFTSCVT
;
A
#
# COMPACT_ATOMS: atom_id res chain seq x y z
N MET A 1 -65.68 -30.00 19.57
CA MET A 1 -64.26 -29.59 19.62
C MET A 1 -63.67 -30.30 20.83
N ALA A 2 -62.81 -31.30 20.64
CA ALA A 2 -62.28 -32.08 21.76
C ALA A 2 -61.34 -31.20 22.58
N GLU A 3 -61.64 -31.06 23.87
CA GLU A 3 -60.87 -30.31 24.85
C GLU A 3 -59.59 -31.11 25.15
N LEU A 4 -58.45 -30.65 24.65
CA LEU A 4 -57.16 -31.32 24.88
C LEU A 4 -56.83 -31.24 26.37
N THR A 5 -56.62 -32.41 26.99
CA THR A 5 -56.29 -32.51 28.41
C THR A 5 -54.91 -31.91 28.69
N GLU A 6 -54.72 -31.23 29.83
CA GLU A 6 -53.48 -30.50 30.19
C GLU A 6 -52.19 -31.34 30.00
N LYS A 7 -52.25 -32.66 30.17
CA LYS A 7 -51.13 -33.59 29.95
C LYS A 7 -50.72 -33.77 28.48
N GLU A 8 -51.63 -33.54 27.53
CA GLU A 8 -51.36 -33.60 26.09
C GLU A 8 -50.88 -32.25 25.55
N LEU A 9 -51.20 -31.15 26.24
CA LEU A 9 -50.73 -29.81 25.91
C LEU A 9 -49.22 -29.63 26.20
N PHE A 10 -48.69 -30.40 27.15
CA PHE A 10 -47.30 -30.34 27.57
C PHE A 10 -46.60 -31.69 27.37
N GLN A 11 -46.06 -31.92 26.17
CA GLN A 11 -45.08 -32.99 25.95
C GLN A 11 -43.71 -32.61 26.55
N ARG A 12 -43.09 -33.53 27.29
CA ARG A 12 -41.70 -33.36 27.74
C ARG A 12 -40.78 -33.38 26.53
N VAL A 13 -40.06 -32.28 26.30
CA VAL A 13 -39.00 -32.21 25.30
C VAL A 13 -37.94 -33.26 25.65
N ASP A 14 -37.61 -34.11 24.68
CA ASP A 14 -36.59 -35.14 24.85
C ASP A 14 -35.21 -34.46 24.99
N LEU A 15 -34.71 -34.40 26.22
CA LEU A 15 -33.45 -33.72 26.58
C LEU A 15 -32.21 -34.41 26.00
N THR A 16 -32.36 -35.64 25.49
CA THR A 16 -31.29 -36.40 24.82
C THR A 16 -30.72 -35.65 23.61
N HIS A 17 -31.55 -34.92 22.87
CA HIS A 17 -31.13 -34.10 21.73
C HIS A 17 -30.68 -32.67 22.12
N SER A 18 -30.91 -32.24 23.36
CA SER A 18 -30.51 -30.91 23.83
C SER A 18 -28.99 -30.81 24.04
N ALA A 19 -28.36 -31.88 24.53
CA ALA A 19 -26.91 -31.95 24.71
C ALA A 19 -26.14 -31.90 23.37
N ASP A 20 -26.72 -32.45 22.30
CA ASP A 20 -26.15 -32.38 20.96
C ASP A 20 -26.29 -30.98 20.33
N ARG A 21 -27.31 -30.22 20.74
CA ARG A 21 -27.48 -28.81 20.30
C ARG A 21 -26.50 -27.86 20.97
N GLU A 22 -26.05 -28.14 22.21
CA GLU A 22 -24.99 -27.38 22.88
C GLU A 22 -23.59 -27.62 22.27
N LYS A 23 -23.36 -28.78 21.64
CA LYS A 23 -22.14 -29.05 20.86
C LYS A 23 -22.02 -28.23 19.56
N ILE A 24 -23.05 -27.49 19.17
CA ILE A 24 -23.05 -26.59 18.00
C ILE A 24 -22.58 -25.17 18.39
N ALA A 25 -21.84 -25.01 19.49
CA ALA A 25 -21.03 -23.81 19.67
C ALA A 25 -19.75 -23.99 18.84
N ALA A 26 -19.68 -23.36 17.66
CA ALA A 26 -18.43 -23.28 16.91
C ALA A 26 -17.32 -22.75 17.84
N PRO A 27 -16.11 -23.35 17.83
CA PRO A 27 -15.05 -22.95 18.76
C PRO A 27 -14.79 -21.45 18.64
N SER A 28 -14.67 -20.76 19.78
CA SER A 28 -14.31 -19.35 19.80
C SER A 28 -12.87 -19.18 19.30
N LEU A 29 -12.72 -18.88 18.01
CA LEU A 29 -11.42 -18.61 17.41
C LEU A 29 -10.90 -17.25 17.90
N ASN A 30 -9.57 -17.12 17.99
CA ASN A 30 -8.95 -15.83 18.25
C ASN A 30 -9.22 -14.87 17.07
N PHE A 31 -9.29 -13.56 17.33
CA PHE A 31 -9.53 -12.53 16.31
C PHE A 31 -8.60 -12.67 15.10
N LEU A 32 -7.30 -12.88 15.34
CA LEU A 32 -6.30 -13.07 14.28
C LEU A 32 -6.54 -14.34 13.46
N GLN A 33 -6.96 -15.42 14.12
CA GLN A 33 -7.27 -16.68 13.43
C GLN A 33 -8.51 -16.52 12.54
N ASP A 34 -9.54 -15.82 13.02
CA ASP A 34 -10.74 -15.58 12.22
C ASP A 34 -10.47 -14.63 11.05
N SER A 35 -9.69 -13.55 11.26
CA SER A 35 -9.28 -12.65 10.18
C SER A 35 -8.41 -13.35 9.13
N TRP A 36 -7.43 -14.18 9.53
CA TRP A 36 -6.60 -14.95 8.61
C TRP A 36 -7.43 -15.95 7.79
N ARG A 37 -8.38 -16.63 8.44
CA ARG A 37 -9.31 -17.55 7.77
C ARG A 37 -10.19 -16.83 6.75
N ARG A 38 -10.64 -15.61 7.04
CA ARG A 38 -11.45 -14.80 6.11
C ARG A 38 -10.64 -14.32 4.91
N LEU A 39 -9.41 -13.86 5.14
CA LEU A 39 -8.49 -13.41 4.09
C LEU A 39 -8.22 -14.52 3.08
N THR A 40 -7.86 -15.71 3.58
CA THR A 40 -7.52 -16.88 2.76
C THR A 40 -8.70 -17.49 2.01
N LYS A 41 -9.94 -17.27 2.49
CA LYS A 41 -11.15 -17.67 1.76
C LYS A 41 -11.46 -16.74 0.58
N ASN A 42 -10.97 -15.50 0.59
CA ASN A 42 -11.23 -14.54 -0.47
C ASN A 42 -10.12 -14.58 -1.53
N LYS A 43 -10.43 -15.19 -2.68
CA LYS A 43 -9.50 -15.29 -3.83
C LYS A 43 -9.03 -13.93 -4.33
N GLY A 44 -9.91 -12.92 -4.33
CA GLY A 44 -9.56 -11.55 -4.74
C GLY A 44 -8.55 -10.91 -3.78
N ALA A 45 -8.80 -11.02 -2.47
CA ALA A 45 -7.89 -10.51 -1.45
C ALA A 45 -6.51 -11.18 -1.51
N LEU A 46 -6.47 -12.50 -1.76
CA LEU A 46 -5.20 -13.23 -1.92
C LEU A 46 -4.40 -12.80 -3.14
N ILE A 47 -5.06 -12.55 -4.29
CA ILE A 47 -4.38 -12.06 -5.50
C ILE A 47 -3.79 -10.67 -5.24
N SER A 48 -4.56 -9.76 -4.63
CA SER A 48 -4.07 -8.43 -4.27
C SER A 48 -2.88 -8.50 -3.30
N LEU A 49 -2.96 -9.35 -2.28
CA LEU A 49 -1.87 -9.55 -1.33
C LEU A 49 -0.61 -10.06 -2.04
N PHE A 50 -0.74 -11.03 -2.94
CA PHE A 50 0.39 -11.56 -3.71
C PHE A 50 1.04 -10.47 -4.57
N ILE A 51 0.25 -9.67 -5.30
CA ILE A 51 0.77 -8.57 -6.13
C ILE A 51 1.52 -7.54 -5.27
N ILE A 52 0.94 -7.12 -4.14
CA ILE A 52 1.61 -6.18 -3.22
C ILE A 52 2.93 -6.75 -2.72
N LEU A 53 2.95 -8.03 -2.32
CA LEU A 53 4.14 -8.69 -1.82
C LEU A 53 5.24 -8.76 -2.89
N VAL A 54 4.87 -9.05 -4.15
CA VAL A 54 5.80 -9.01 -5.29
C VAL A 54 6.35 -7.60 -5.51
N ILE A 55 5.51 -6.55 -5.48
CA ILE A 55 5.97 -5.16 -5.65
C ILE A 55 6.94 -4.77 -4.53
N VAL A 56 6.61 -5.09 -3.28
CA VAL A 56 7.47 -4.81 -2.12
C VAL A 56 8.80 -5.56 -2.25
N LEU A 57 8.77 -6.82 -2.65
CA LEU A 57 9.98 -7.63 -2.83
C LEU A 57 10.86 -7.09 -3.95
N LEU A 58 10.30 -6.73 -5.10
CA LEU A 58 11.04 -6.11 -6.21
C LEU A 58 11.68 -4.78 -5.80
N ALA A 59 10.96 -3.98 -5.02
CA ALA A 59 11.44 -2.69 -4.53
C ALA A 59 12.56 -2.84 -3.49
N VAL A 60 12.44 -3.77 -2.55
CA VAL A 60 13.49 -4.04 -1.54
C VAL A 60 14.73 -4.64 -2.19
N LEU A 61 14.55 -5.50 -3.19
CA LEU A 61 15.64 -6.09 -3.96
C LEU A 61 16.13 -5.21 -5.10
N ALA A 62 15.66 -3.96 -5.23
CA ALA A 62 16.11 -3.03 -6.27
C ALA A 62 17.64 -2.90 -6.35
N PRO A 63 18.41 -2.82 -5.24
CA PRO A 63 19.87 -2.72 -5.33
C PRO A 63 20.57 -3.96 -5.91
N VAL A 64 19.89 -5.10 -5.92
CA VAL A 64 20.42 -6.37 -6.45
C VAL A 64 19.90 -6.64 -7.86
N ILE A 65 18.66 -6.23 -8.15
CA ILE A 65 17.98 -6.48 -9.43
C ILE A 65 18.31 -5.41 -10.48
N ALA A 66 18.52 -4.16 -10.05
CA ALA A 66 18.78 -3.05 -10.96
C ALA A 66 20.15 -3.22 -11.63
N PRO A 67 20.21 -3.27 -12.98
CA PRO A 67 21.45 -3.46 -13.71
C PRO A 67 22.35 -2.21 -13.74
N PHE A 68 21.77 -1.01 -13.60
CA PHE A 68 22.47 0.26 -13.74
C PHE A 68 22.13 1.22 -12.61
N ASP A 69 22.95 2.26 -12.42
CA ASP A 69 22.65 3.34 -11.49
C ASP A 69 21.45 4.16 -12.04
N PRO A 70 20.37 4.36 -11.24
CA PRO A 70 19.19 5.11 -11.67
C PRO A 70 19.45 6.60 -11.95
N LEU A 71 20.56 7.16 -11.46
CA LEU A 71 20.93 8.57 -11.60
C LEU A 71 22.04 8.80 -12.63
N GLU A 72 22.71 7.74 -13.08
CA GLU A 72 23.78 7.86 -14.07
C GLU A 72 23.22 8.36 -15.41
N GLN A 73 23.84 9.41 -15.92
CA GLN A 73 23.41 10.09 -17.13
C GLN A 73 24.43 9.88 -18.23
N ASN A 74 24.03 9.17 -19.28
CA ASN A 74 24.82 9.05 -20.50
C ASN A 74 24.00 9.47 -21.73
N THR A 75 24.21 10.69 -22.19
CA THR A 75 23.48 11.25 -23.34
C THR A 75 23.71 10.52 -24.66
N GLU A 76 24.80 9.74 -24.78
CA GLU A 76 25.07 8.93 -25.97
C GLU A 76 24.06 7.79 -26.11
N PHE A 77 23.55 7.30 -24.98
CA PHE A 77 22.55 6.24 -24.90
C PHE A 77 21.13 6.78 -24.75
N ALA A 78 20.86 7.99 -25.23
CA ALA A 78 19.55 8.61 -25.12
C ALA A 78 18.51 7.95 -26.06
N ASN A 79 17.29 7.78 -25.55
CA ASN A 79 16.13 7.27 -26.30
C ASN A 79 16.31 5.85 -26.87
N LEU A 80 17.06 4.99 -26.18
CA LEU A 80 17.18 3.58 -26.54
C LEU A 80 15.83 2.87 -26.32
N PRO A 81 15.39 2.04 -27.27
CA PRO A 81 14.20 1.23 -27.09
C PRO A 81 14.43 0.12 -26.06
N ALA A 82 13.36 -0.42 -25.49
CA ALA A 82 13.41 -1.58 -24.62
C ALA A 82 14.09 -2.78 -25.30
N ARG A 83 15.05 -3.41 -24.62
CA ARG A 83 15.74 -4.61 -25.09
C ARG A 83 15.73 -5.66 -23.99
N ILE A 84 14.93 -6.69 -24.18
CA ILE A 84 14.81 -7.84 -23.28
C ILE A 84 15.11 -9.10 -24.10
N PRO A 85 16.16 -9.86 -23.77
CA PRO A 85 16.50 -11.09 -24.49
C PRO A 85 15.28 -12.00 -24.67
N GLY A 86 14.94 -12.31 -25.93
CA GLY A 86 13.83 -13.19 -26.30
C GLY A 86 12.44 -12.54 -26.41
N ILE A 87 12.24 -11.31 -25.92
CA ILE A 87 10.94 -10.60 -25.97
C ILE A 87 11.02 -9.33 -26.81
N PHE A 88 12.01 -8.47 -26.53
CA PHE A 88 12.19 -7.20 -27.23
C PHE A 88 13.61 -7.12 -27.80
N ASN A 89 13.71 -6.92 -29.10
CA ASN A 89 14.96 -6.96 -29.85
C ASN A 89 15.70 -5.62 -29.91
N GLY A 90 15.13 -4.52 -29.40
CA GLY A 90 15.78 -3.20 -29.41
C GLY A 90 15.81 -2.51 -30.78
N TYR A 91 15.05 -3.00 -31.77
CA TYR A 91 14.97 -2.38 -33.09
C TYR A 91 13.91 -1.26 -33.11
N ARG A 92 14.20 -0.17 -33.81
CA ARG A 92 13.25 0.89 -34.12
C ARG A 92 13.22 1.10 -35.62
N ASN A 93 12.04 0.98 -36.24
CA ASN A 93 11.86 1.13 -37.69
C ASN A 93 12.79 0.24 -38.53
N GLY A 94 13.07 -0.99 -38.06
CA GLY A 94 13.92 -1.95 -38.77
C GLY A 94 15.43 -1.72 -38.61
N VAL A 95 15.86 -0.72 -37.83
CA VAL A 95 17.26 -0.43 -37.54
C VAL A 95 17.59 -0.82 -36.09
N ASP A 96 18.75 -1.44 -35.88
CA ASP A 96 19.27 -1.69 -34.54
C ASP A 96 19.82 -0.38 -33.96
N VAL A 97 19.05 0.20 -33.04
CA VAL A 97 19.39 1.49 -32.41
C VAL A 97 20.60 1.35 -31.49
N TYR A 98 20.80 0.17 -30.89
CA TYR A 98 21.91 -0.09 -29.98
C TYR A 98 23.23 -0.11 -30.74
N ALA A 99 23.26 -0.77 -31.90
CA ALA A 99 24.43 -0.77 -32.79
C ALA A 99 24.72 0.63 -33.34
N GLN A 100 23.68 1.40 -33.70
CA GLN A 100 23.83 2.75 -34.21
C GLN A 100 24.42 3.72 -33.17
N GLN A 101 24.03 3.58 -31.90
CA GLN A 101 24.51 4.42 -30.79
C GLN A 101 25.80 3.89 -30.15
N GLY A 102 26.42 2.83 -30.71
CA GLY A 102 27.69 2.29 -30.22
C GLY A 102 27.60 1.67 -28.82
N VAL A 103 26.41 1.18 -28.42
CA VAL A 103 26.24 0.51 -27.14
C VAL A 103 27.05 -0.79 -27.15
N PRO A 104 27.92 -1.05 -26.14
CA PRO A 104 28.71 -2.27 -26.08
C PRO A 104 27.84 -3.53 -26.15
N GLU A 105 28.34 -4.56 -26.82
CA GLU A 105 27.65 -5.86 -26.88
C GLU A 105 27.46 -6.43 -25.46
N GLY A 106 26.24 -6.88 -25.16
CA GLY A 106 25.87 -7.43 -23.85
C GLY A 106 25.18 -6.43 -22.90
N VAL A 107 25.24 -5.13 -23.19
CA VAL A 107 24.52 -4.10 -22.43
C VAL A 107 23.07 -4.03 -22.92
N ASN A 108 22.12 -4.34 -22.04
CA ASN A 108 20.69 -4.34 -22.36
C ASN A 108 19.93 -3.47 -21.38
N PHE A 109 19.21 -2.47 -21.89
CA PHE A 109 18.28 -1.67 -21.09
C PHE A 109 16.88 -2.27 -21.20
N PHE A 110 16.42 -2.96 -20.15
CA PHE A 110 15.17 -3.74 -20.21
C PHE A 110 13.95 -2.90 -20.58
N PHE A 111 13.84 -1.69 -20.03
CA PHE A 111 12.77 -0.74 -20.37
C PHE A 111 13.23 0.38 -21.30
N GLY A 112 14.48 0.32 -21.77
CA GLY A 112 15.11 1.38 -22.55
C GLY A 112 15.57 2.55 -21.68
N THR A 113 15.92 3.65 -22.34
CA THR A 113 16.42 4.86 -21.69
C THR A 113 15.59 6.08 -22.01
N ASP A 114 15.66 7.10 -21.16
CA ASP A 114 15.02 8.39 -21.41
C ASP A 114 15.87 9.32 -22.29
N ASN A 115 15.41 10.57 -22.47
CA ASN A 115 16.10 11.59 -23.27
C ASN A 115 17.49 11.95 -22.74
N LEU A 116 17.81 11.59 -21.50
CA LEU A 116 19.11 11.83 -20.87
C LEU A 116 19.95 10.55 -20.83
N GLY A 117 19.44 9.44 -21.36
CA GLY A 117 20.10 8.14 -21.38
C GLY A 117 20.12 7.43 -20.04
N ARG A 118 19.20 7.77 -19.13
CA ARG A 118 19.06 7.08 -17.84
C ARG A 118 18.25 5.81 -18.02
N ASP A 119 18.66 4.71 -17.38
CA ASP A 119 17.93 3.43 -17.44
C ASP A 119 16.55 3.54 -16.79
N LEU A 120 15.50 3.27 -17.56
CA LEU A 120 14.13 3.35 -17.07
C LEU A 120 13.78 2.22 -16.10
N PHE A 121 14.35 1.02 -16.28
CA PHE A 121 14.04 -0.13 -15.43
C PHE A 121 14.53 0.09 -14.00
N SER A 122 15.81 0.47 -13.85
CA SER A 122 16.41 0.80 -12.56
C SER A 122 15.68 1.97 -11.89
N ARG A 123 15.31 3.01 -12.66
CA ARG A 123 14.55 4.15 -12.12
C ARG A 123 13.16 3.78 -11.61
N VAL A 124 12.46 2.87 -12.29
CA VAL A 124 11.17 2.37 -11.80
C VAL A 124 11.37 1.61 -10.49
N LEU A 125 12.33 0.69 -10.41
CA LEU A 125 12.59 -0.10 -9.19
C LEU A 125 12.97 0.78 -7.99
N TYR A 126 13.97 1.65 -8.15
CA TYR A 126 14.39 2.57 -7.09
C TYR A 126 13.32 3.62 -6.76
N GLY A 127 12.52 4.04 -7.75
CA GLY A 127 11.36 4.91 -7.55
C GLY A 127 10.27 4.23 -6.71
N THR A 128 9.98 2.95 -6.98
CA THR A 128 9.06 2.14 -6.17
C THR A 128 9.59 1.96 -4.75
N GLN A 129 10.89 1.67 -4.58
CA GLN A 129 11.54 1.57 -3.27
C GLN A 129 11.39 2.86 -2.46
N THR A 130 11.72 4.00 -3.06
CA THR A 130 11.61 5.30 -2.41
C THR A 130 10.16 5.63 -2.02
N SER A 131 9.20 5.35 -2.91
CA SER A 131 7.78 5.59 -2.66
C SER A 131 7.25 4.73 -1.51
N LEU A 132 7.65 3.46 -1.43
CA LEU A 132 7.28 2.56 -0.34
C LEU A 132 7.84 3.03 1.00
N ILE A 133 9.09 3.49 1.04
CA ILE A 133 9.70 4.04 2.26
C ILE A 133 8.91 5.27 2.73
N ILE A 134 8.61 6.20 1.82
CA ILE A 134 7.84 7.41 2.16
C ILE A 134 6.46 7.04 2.72
N ALA A 135 5.72 6.17 2.02
CA ALA A 135 4.39 5.76 2.43
C ALA A 135 4.40 5.05 3.80
N PHE A 136 5.37 4.15 4.01
CA PHE A 136 5.48 3.39 5.25
C PHE A 136 5.82 4.29 6.45
N VAL A 137 6.82 5.17 6.30
CA VAL A 137 7.22 6.08 7.39
C VAL A 137 6.13 7.11 7.68
N ALA A 138 5.50 7.67 6.64
CA ALA A 138 4.38 8.60 6.81
C ALA A 138 3.19 7.93 7.52
N ALA A 139 2.84 6.69 7.15
CA ALA A 139 1.77 5.94 7.80
C ALA A 139 2.07 5.63 9.28
N LEU A 140 3.31 5.30 9.63
CA LEU A 140 3.68 5.09 11.04
C LEU A 140 3.58 6.38 11.86
N PHE A 141 4.04 7.49 11.29
CA PHE A 141 3.93 8.81 11.90
C PHE A 141 2.47 9.22 12.09
N ASP A 142 1.66 9.04 11.05
CA ASP A 142 0.22 9.32 11.03
C ASP A 142 -0.55 8.47 12.05
N ILE A 143 -0.34 7.16 12.06
CA ILE A 143 -0.95 6.27 13.06
C ILE A 143 -0.54 6.71 14.47
N THR A 144 0.72 7.09 14.69
CA THR A 144 1.17 7.50 16.02
C THR A 144 0.47 8.78 16.48
N ILE A 145 0.40 9.81 15.64
CA ILE A 145 -0.17 11.12 16.04
C ILE A 145 -1.69 11.12 15.92
N GLY A 146 -2.22 10.70 14.78
CA GLY A 146 -3.65 10.70 14.47
C GLY A 146 -4.44 9.78 15.40
N VAL A 147 -3.95 8.56 15.67
CA VAL A 147 -4.64 7.65 16.62
C VAL A 147 -4.54 8.20 18.04
N THR A 148 -3.40 8.77 18.45
CA THR A 148 -3.28 9.40 19.78
C THR A 148 -4.25 10.57 19.92
N TYR A 149 -4.32 11.44 18.92
CA TYR A 149 -5.26 12.57 18.89
C TYR A 149 -6.72 12.10 18.92
N GLY A 150 -7.06 11.11 18.10
CA GLY A 150 -8.40 10.53 18.05
C GLY A 150 -8.82 9.84 19.35
N ILE A 151 -7.91 9.08 19.99
CA ILE A 151 -8.18 8.44 21.29
C ILE A 151 -8.45 9.49 22.36
N ILE A 152 -7.65 10.57 22.43
CA ILE A 152 -7.87 11.65 23.41
C ILE A 152 -9.24 12.29 23.18
N SER A 153 -9.57 12.63 21.93
CA SER A 153 -10.86 13.22 21.57
C SER A 153 -12.03 12.33 21.97
N GLY A 154 -11.96 11.04 21.61
CA GLY A 154 -13.01 10.06 21.88
C GLY A 154 -13.13 9.63 23.34
N TRP A 155 -12.04 9.62 24.11
CA TRP A 155 -12.04 9.22 25.52
C TRP A 155 -12.67 10.28 26.42
N PHE A 156 -12.31 11.55 26.24
CA PHE A 156 -12.83 12.64 27.08
C PHE A 156 -14.21 13.12 26.62
N GLY A 157 -14.47 13.13 25.31
CA GLY A 157 -15.74 13.53 24.72
C GLY A 157 -16.17 14.97 25.05
N GLY A 158 -17.38 15.33 24.63
CA GLY A 158 -18.03 16.60 24.96
C GLY A 158 -17.25 17.83 24.48
N ARG A 159 -16.84 18.70 25.41
CA ARG A 159 -16.15 19.97 25.08
C ARG A 159 -14.76 19.76 24.49
N VAL A 160 -14.02 18.75 24.96
CA VAL A 160 -12.68 18.43 24.46
C VAL A 160 -12.77 18.01 23.00
N ASP A 161 -13.67 17.08 22.69
CA ASP A 161 -13.93 16.63 21.33
C ASP A 161 -14.37 17.78 20.41
N THR A 162 -15.28 18.63 20.89
CA THR A 162 -15.73 19.80 20.12
C THR A 162 -14.57 20.72 19.76
N VAL A 163 -13.70 21.07 20.71
CA VAL A 163 -12.55 21.95 20.46
C VAL A 163 -11.55 21.28 19.51
N MET A 164 -11.25 20.00 19.73
CA MET A 164 -10.32 19.23 18.90
C MET A 164 -10.80 19.08 17.46
N GLN A 165 -12.10 18.89 17.25
CA GLN A 165 -12.71 18.87 15.91
C GLN A 165 -12.65 20.24 15.25
N ARG A 166 -12.90 21.34 15.97
CA ARG A 166 -12.76 22.70 15.39
C ARG A 166 -11.35 22.98 14.90
N PHE A 167 -10.35 22.51 15.62
CA PHE A 167 -8.96 22.66 15.18
C PHE A 167 -8.71 21.92 13.85
N LEU A 168 -9.18 20.67 13.72
CA LEU A 168 -9.08 19.93 12.47
C LEU A 168 -9.85 20.60 11.32
N GLU A 169 -11.08 21.07 11.56
CA GLU A 169 -11.87 21.79 10.55
C GLU A 169 -11.15 23.04 10.03
N ILE A 170 -10.49 23.81 10.91
CA ILE A 170 -9.72 25.00 10.53
C ILE A 170 -8.53 24.62 9.65
N ILE A 171 -7.82 23.53 9.98
CA ILE A 171 -6.68 23.09 9.15
C ILE A 171 -7.18 22.55 7.81
N SER A 172 -8.24 21.74 7.81
CA SER A 172 -8.84 21.17 6.59
C SER A 172 -9.49 22.23 5.69
N ALA A 173 -9.75 23.43 6.19
CA ALA A 173 -10.17 24.56 5.37
C ALA A 173 -9.06 25.06 4.43
N ILE A 174 -7.78 24.75 4.74
CA ILE A 174 -6.65 25.09 3.88
C ILE A 174 -6.50 23.99 2.80
N PRO A 175 -6.47 24.32 1.50
CA PRO A 175 -6.23 23.35 0.45
C PRO A 175 -4.93 22.56 0.66
N ASN A 176 -5.01 21.23 0.58
CA ASN A 176 -3.87 20.32 0.80
C ASN A 176 -2.62 20.68 -0.01
N LEU A 177 -2.80 21.15 -1.25
CA LEU A 177 -1.68 21.59 -2.10
C LEU A 177 -0.92 22.79 -1.50
N ILE A 178 -1.60 23.71 -0.81
CA ILE A 178 -0.97 24.88 -0.18
C ILE A 178 -0.10 24.43 0.99
N ILE A 179 -0.61 23.55 1.86
CA ILE A 179 0.16 23.00 2.98
C ILE A 179 1.41 22.28 2.47
N LEU A 180 1.26 21.45 1.43
CA LEU A 180 2.37 20.73 0.81
C LEU A 180 3.46 21.68 0.29
N VAL A 181 3.09 22.72 -0.46
CA VAL A 181 4.05 23.68 -1.00
C VAL A 181 4.71 24.51 0.10
N LEU A 182 3.95 24.95 1.12
CA LEU A 182 4.52 25.68 2.26
C LEU A 182 5.57 24.84 2.99
N MET A 183 5.31 23.55 3.21
CA MET A 183 6.27 22.65 3.84
C MET A 183 7.53 22.47 2.99
N LEU A 184 7.39 22.35 1.67
CA LEU A 184 8.52 22.24 0.74
C LEU A 184 9.32 23.53 0.59
N LEU A 185 8.73 24.69 0.86
CA LEU A 185 9.41 25.98 0.88
C LEU A 185 10.13 26.24 2.21
N VAL A 186 9.54 25.81 3.32
CA VAL A 186 10.10 25.98 4.67
C VAL A 186 11.22 24.97 4.93
N LEU A 187 11.04 23.72 4.52
CA LEU A 187 12.02 22.65 4.69
C LEU A 187 12.90 22.54 3.44
N LYS A 188 14.18 22.16 3.61
CA LYS A 188 15.06 21.92 2.46
C LYS A 188 14.50 20.81 1.56
N PRO A 189 14.63 20.89 0.23
CA PRO A 189 14.18 19.81 -0.66
C PRO A 189 14.83 18.47 -0.31
N GLY A 190 14.02 17.44 -0.09
CA GLY A 190 14.51 16.10 0.24
C GLY A 190 13.43 15.14 0.72
N LEU A 191 13.82 13.88 0.92
CA LEU A 191 12.91 12.80 1.33
C LEU A 191 12.20 13.09 2.66
N VAL A 192 12.93 13.62 3.65
CA VAL A 192 12.39 13.95 4.97
C VAL A 192 11.27 14.98 4.88
N SER A 193 11.45 16.00 4.04
CA SER A 193 10.48 17.08 3.87
C SER A 193 9.18 16.58 3.24
N ILE A 194 9.28 15.66 2.27
CA ILE A 194 8.12 15.01 1.66
C ILE A 194 7.38 14.15 2.69
N ILE A 195 8.12 13.36 3.49
CA ILE A 195 7.53 12.51 4.55
C ILE A 195 6.76 13.36 5.57
N ILE A 196 7.37 14.45 6.06
CA ILE A 196 6.73 15.34 7.04
C ILE A 196 5.51 16.01 6.43
N ALA A 197 5.60 16.50 5.19
CA ALA A 197 4.49 17.18 4.53
C ALA A 197 3.30 16.24 4.31
N ILE A 198 3.55 15.02 3.82
CA ILE A 198 2.50 14.00 3.63
C ILE A 198 1.93 13.57 4.98
N GLY A 199 2.78 13.22 5.95
CA GLY A 199 2.33 12.75 7.27
C GLY A 199 1.48 13.78 8.01
N PHE A 200 1.84 15.06 7.96
CA PHE A 200 1.03 16.13 8.54
C PHE A 200 -0.31 16.31 7.83
N THR A 201 -0.32 16.22 6.50
CA THR A 201 -1.55 16.35 5.72
C THR A 201 -2.48 15.14 5.93
N SER A 202 -1.92 13.94 6.03
CA SER A 202 -2.66 12.70 6.30
C SER A 202 -3.33 12.71 7.67
N CYS A 203 -2.66 13.21 8.72
CA CYS A 203 -3.22 13.27 10.07
C CYS A 203 -4.48 14.15 10.17
N VAL A 204 -4.66 15.07 9.22
CA VAL A 204 -5.75 16.05 9.21
C VAL A 204 -6.96 15.54 8.40
N THR A 205 -6.76 14.57 7.51
CA THR A 205 -7.78 14.06 6.57
C THR A 205 -8.34 12.72 7.01
#